data_AF-A0A511T2H2-F1
#
_entry.id   AF-A0A511T2H2-F1
#
_cell.length_a   1.000
_cell.length_b   1.000
_cell.length_c   1.000
_cell.angle_alpha   90.00
_cell.angle_beta   90.00
_cell.angle_gamma   90.00
#
_symmetry.space_group_name_H-M   'P 1'
#
loop_
_entity.id
_entity.type
_entity.pdbx_description
1 polymer ?
#
loop_
_entity_poly.entity_id
_entity_poly.type
_entity_poly.pdbx_seq_one_letter_code
_entity_poly.pdbx_strand_id
1 'polypeptide(L)'
;MNQHDDVEDSLMKSMTRTQRERLDETSMREEPLARTTFLAGGAGMIPPPGVLLGVQQRSQQLTQKFTHSKWAFLKGATQAPWCCISRVFYIYRENGKQPADYVVTRVLQAIVSSGTPMKDENNVRGYFPYELSMECTHNRQVALIGSSPDSTLGSQTHTQFSIPLQIKYLSEGSCLPQTWSATYGPESHSIPDWGVMNQSTTSAGKAAWRYFHRAPWDIREDPPSDYQRWWRKMYDGESSSGRVKRLNLLARSTVNLGNVATWRFDANVIATNPSVTFNEKLTLRLAAFANTKAPLSDHDMDTRDMEFKPDAVQLNLVQETEDVTSPCL
;
A
#
# COMPACT_ATOMS: atom_id res chain seq x y z
N MET A 1 -49.83 -17.89 -25.19
CA MET A 1 -48.44 -18.34 -25.04
C MET A 1 -47.60 -17.44 -25.94
N ASN A 2 -46.64 -16.74 -25.33
CA ASN A 2 -45.52 -15.98 -25.92
C ASN A 2 -45.88 -14.74 -26.74
N GLN A 3 -46.02 -13.60 -26.06
CA GLN A 3 -45.94 -12.27 -26.67
C GLN A 3 -45.17 -11.26 -25.78
N HIS A 4 -44.29 -11.76 -24.90
CA HIS A 4 -43.51 -10.92 -23.98
C HIS A 4 -41.99 -10.97 -24.18
N ASP A 5 -41.47 -11.87 -25.03
CA ASP A 5 -40.02 -12.09 -25.18
C ASP A 5 -39.39 -11.36 -26.38
N ASP A 6 -40.18 -10.75 -27.27
CA ASP A 6 -39.66 -10.11 -28.50
C ASP A 6 -39.37 -8.61 -28.37
N VAL A 7 -39.66 -7.99 -27.22
CA VAL A 7 -39.43 -6.55 -27.03
C VAL A 7 -38.03 -6.25 -26.47
N GLU A 8 -37.45 -7.15 -25.67
CA GLU A 8 -36.10 -6.93 -25.11
C GLU A 8 -34.97 -7.14 -26.14
N ASP A 9 -35.14 -8.04 -27.11
CA ASP A 9 -34.11 -8.33 -28.11
C ASP A 9 -34.02 -7.26 -29.23
N SER A 10 -35.07 -6.44 -29.37
CA SER A 10 -35.13 -5.33 -30.35
C SER A 10 -34.47 -4.04 -29.82
N LEU A 11 -34.56 -3.78 -28.50
CA LEU A 11 -33.93 -2.62 -27.85
C LEU A 11 -32.41 -2.75 -27.76
N MET A 12 -31.87 -3.98 -27.70
CA MET A 12 -30.42 -4.23 -27.65
C MET A 12 -29.72 -4.12 -29.01
N LYS A 13 -30.45 -4.15 -30.14
CA LYS A 13 -29.90 -4.07 -31.50
C LYS A 13 -29.83 -2.65 -32.09
N SER A 14 -30.47 -1.66 -31.47
CA SER A 14 -30.48 -0.26 -31.97
C SER A 14 -29.43 0.66 -31.31
N MET A 15 -28.70 0.17 -30.31
CA MET A 15 -27.60 0.93 -29.73
C MET A 15 -26.41 1.00 -30.69
N THR A 16 -26.10 2.20 -31.13
CA THR A 16 -24.87 2.50 -31.89
C THR A 16 -23.64 2.10 -31.06
N ARG A 17 -22.56 1.69 -31.73
CA ARG A 17 -21.28 1.25 -31.12
C ARG A 17 -20.78 2.23 -30.03
N THR A 18 -21.04 3.53 -30.23
CA THR A 18 -20.72 4.63 -29.30
C THR A 18 -21.53 4.61 -28.00
N GLN A 19 -22.75 4.05 -28.00
CA GLN A 19 -23.57 3.90 -26.79
C GLN A 19 -23.23 2.63 -25.99
N ARG A 20 -22.77 1.55 -26.65
CA ARG A 20 -22.20 0.38 -25.94
C ARG A 20 -20.88 0.72 -25.26
N GLU A 21 -20.02 1.50 -25.93
CA GLU A 21 -18.77 2.00 -25.34
C GLU A 21 -19.02 2.92 -24.13
N ARG A 22 -20.10 3.71 -24.13
CA ARG A 22 -20.46 4.55 -22.97
C ARG A 22 -21.02 3.77 -21.77
N LEU A 23 -21.68 2.63 -21.99
CA LEU A 23 -22.18 1.77 -20.90
C LEU A 23 -21.06 0.93 -20.27
N ASP A 24 -20.05 0.52 -21.05
CA ASP A 24 -18.83 -0.09 -20.50
C ASP A 24 -17.93 0.93 -19.78
N GLU A 25 -17.88 2.20 -20.22
CA GLU A 25 -17.13 3.26 -19.52
C GLU A 25 -17.81 3.76 -18.24
N THR A 26 -19.14 3.63 -18.12
CA THR A 26 -19.87 4.03 -16.90
C THR A 26 -19.99 2.90 -15.87
N SER A 27 -19.88 1.63 -16.28
CA SER A 27 -19.89 0.47 -15.37
C SER A 27 -18.57 0.25 -14.60
N MET A 28 -17.48 0.93 -14.94
CA MET A 28 -16.20 0.85 -14.20
C MET A 28 -15.91 2.07 -13.30
N ARG A 29 -16.92 2.90 -13.05
CA ARG A 29 -16.86 4.02 -12.09
C ARG A 29 -17.62 3.72 -10.80
N GLU A 30 -17.62 2.46 -10.34
CA GLU A 30 -17.88 2.21 -8.93
C GLU A 30 -16.73 2.80 -8.11
N GLU A 31 -17.02 3.92 -7.44
CA GLU A 31 -16.17 4.53 -6.43
C GLU A 31 -15.73 3.47 -5.41
N PRO A 32 -14.42 3.23 -5.21
CA PRO A 32 -13.94 2.30 -4.18
C PRO A 32 -14.23 2.79 -2.74
N LEU A 33 -14.84 3.96 -2.59
CA LEU A 33 -14.94 4.69 -1.32
C LEU A 33 -16.07 4.21 -0.39
N ALA A 34 -17.00 3.37 -0.84
CA ALA A 34 -18.21 3.10 -0.05
C ALA A 34 -18.18 1.84 0.84
N ARG A 35 -17.22 0.91 0.70
CA ARG A 35 -17.27 -0.37 1.45
C ARG A 35 -15.92 -0.97 1.85
N THR A 36 -15.03 -0.17 2.42
CA THR A 36 -13.97 -0.75 3.22
C THR A 36 -13.87 0.00 4.53
N THR A 37 -14.73 -0.38 5.46
CA THR A 37 -14.54 -0.11 6.89
C THR A 37 -13.30 -0.88 7.31
N PHE A 38 -12.13 -0.30 7.03
CA PHE A 38 -10.86 -0.78 7.55
C PHE A 38 -10.89 -0.56 9.06
N LEU A 39 -11.31 -1.58 9.82
CA LEU A 39 -11.00 -1.70 11.24
C LEU A 39 -9.49 -1.93 11.34
N ALA A 40 -8.71 -0.88 11.17
CA ALA A 40 -7.27 -0.94 11.25
C ALA A 40 -6.89 -1.11 12.73
N GLY A 41 -6.73 -2.37 13.15
CA GLY A 41 -6.27 -2.79 14.47
C GLY A 41 -7.27 -3.71 15.17
N GLY A 42 -6.91 -4.99 15.31
CA GLY A 42 -7.70 -5.95 16.09
C GLY A 42 -7.78 -5.58 17.57
N ALA A 43 -8.65 -6.27 18.33
CA ALA A 43 -8.84 -6.05 19.77
C ALA A 43 -7.53 -6.05 20.59
N GLY A 44 -6.50 -6.73 20.10
CA GLY A 44 -5.16 -6.78 20.70
C GLY A 44 -4.39 -5.44 20.72
N MET A 45 -4.84 -4.43 19.98
CA MET A 45 -4.26 -3.07 20.03
C MET A 45 -4.93 -2.19 21.10
N ILE A 46 -6.07 -2.61 21.64
CA ILE A 46 -6.80 -1.87 22.67
C ILE A 46 -6.40 -2.44 24.05
N PRO A 47 -5.83 -1.60 24.94
CA PRO A 47 -5.39 -2.07 26.25
C PRO A 47 -6.56 -2.27 27.22
N PRO A 48 -6.32 -2.90 28.37
CA PRO A 48 -7.28 -2.94 29.48
C PRO A 48 -7.69 -1.54 29.96
N PRO A 49 -8.83 -1.40 30.66
CA PRO A 49 -9.30 -0.13 31.21
C PRO A 49 -8.29 0.54 32.15
N GLY A 50 -8.15 1.87 32.03
CA GLY A 50 -7.25 2.69 32.85
C GLY A 50 -5.85 2.90 32.25
N VAL A 51 -5.53 2.26 31.13
CA VAL A 51 -4.30 2.54 30.37
C VAL A 51 -4.46 3.79 29.53
N LEU A 52 -3.44 4.64 29.51
CA LEU A 52 -3.39 5.85 28.70
C LEU A 52 -3.12 5.51 27.23
N LEU A 53 -4.15 5.67 26.40
CA LEU A 53 -4.13 5.39 24.96
C LEU A 53 -4.68 6.59 24.17
N GLY A 54 -3.93 7.05 23.20
CA GLY A 54 -4.40 7.88 22.09
C GLY A 54 -4.61 7.07 20.82
N VAL A 55 -5.64 7.39 20.05
CA VAL A 55 -5.87 6.81 18.73
C VAL A 55 -6.14 7.91 17.72
N GLN A 56 -5.28 8.00 16.71
CA GLN A 56 -5.48 8.94 15.60
C GLN A 56 -5.61 8.17 14.29
N GLN A 57 -6.72 8.39 13.58
CA GLN A 57 -6.96 7.82 12.25
C GLN A 57 -6.93 8.90 11.17
N ARG A 58 -6.34 8.55 10.02
CA ARG A 58 -6.31 9.37 8.82
C ARG A 58 -6.49 8.48 7.59
N SER A 59 -7.25 8.96 6.62
CA SER A 59 -7.40 8.31 5.32
C SER A 59 -7.21 9.33 4.21
N GLN A 60 -6.60 8.90 3.11
CA GLN A 60 -6.34 9.78 1.96
C GLN A 60 -6.41 8.97 0.68
N GLN A 61 -6.97 9.58 -0.37
CA GLN A 61 -6.87 9.08 -1.73
C GLN A 61 -5.96 10.01 -2.53
N LEU A 62 -4.97 9.41 -3.19
CA LEU A 62 -3.98 10.11 -4.00
C LEU A 62 -4.10 9.57 -5.43
N THR A 63 -4.11 10.47 -6.42
CA THR A 63 -4.15 10.11 -7.83
C THR A 63 -3.08 10.88 -8.56
N GLN A 64 -2.32 10.19 -9.41
CA GLN A 64 -1.42 10.83 -10.35
C GLN A 64 -1.84 10.51 -11.77
N LYS A 65 -1.57 11.43 -12.69
CA LYS A 65 -1.89 11.26 -14.10
C LYS A 65 -0.62 11.45 -14.91
N PHE A 66 -0.43 10.59 -15.90
CA PHE A 66 0.62 10.78 -16.89
C PHE A 66 0.10 10.45 -18.28
N THR A 67 0.61 11.19 -19.26
CA THR A 67 0.26 11.03 -20.67
C THR A 67 1.42 10.35 -21.38
N HIS A 68 1.11 9.32 -22.16
CA HIS A 68 2.11 8.56 -22.88
C HIS A 68 2.64 9.37 -24.06
N SER A 69 3.95 9.34 -24.25
CA SER A 69 4.64 10.06 -25.33
C SER A 69 5.63 9.22 -26.13
N LYS A 70 6.06 8.07 -25.60
CA LYS A 70 7.14 7.25 -26.19
C LYS A 70 6.73 6.58 -27.49
N TRP A 71 5.62 5.84 -27.48
CA TRP A 71 5.17 5.09 -28.66
C TRP A 71 4.01 5.78 -29.36
N ALA A 72 4.09 5.90 -30.69
CA ALA A 72 3.10 6.60 -31.51
C ALA A 72 1.65 6.10 -31.29
N PHE A 73 1.47 4.79 -31.11
CA PHE A 73 0.15 4.16 -30.91
C PHE A 73 -0.45 4.36 -29.50
N LEU A 74 0.33 4.87 -28.53
CA LEU A 74 -0.15 5.31 -27.21
C LEU A 74 -0.09 6.83 -27.05
N LYS A 75 0.50 7.56 -28.01
CA LYS A 75 0.76 8.99 -27.85
C LYS A 75 -0.54 9.74 -27.58
N GLY A 76 -0.57 10.49 -26.46
CA GLY A 76 -1.75 11.25 -26.03
C GLY A 76 -2.74 10.47 -25.18
N ALA A 77 -2.66 9.14 -25.11
CA ALA A 77 -3.41 8.37 -24.12
C ALA A 77 -2.90 8.70 -22.71
N THR A 78 -3.80 8.69 -21.74
CA THR A 78 -3.49 9.04 -20.35
C THR A 78 -3.84 7.88 -19.44
N GLN A 79 -2.98 7.64 -18.45
CA GLN A 79 -3.20 6.67 -17.39
C GLN A 79 -3.23 7.40 -16.05
N ALA A 80 -4.11 6.97 -15.15
CA ALA A 80 -4.32 7.59 -13.85
C ALA A 80 -4.14 6.59 -12.69
N PRO A 81 -2.90 6.23 -12.34
CA PRO A 81 -2.65 5.43 -11.15
C PRO A 81 -3.16 6.15 -9.90
N TRP A 82 -3.69 5.37 -8.96
CA TRP A 82 -4.23 5.89 -7.72
C TRP A 82 -3.87 4.99 -6.54
N CYS A 83 -3.88 5.59 -5.36
CA CYS A 83 -3.65 4.91 -4.10
C CYS A 83 -4.65 5.42 -3.07
N CYS A 84 -5.31 4.51 -2.36
CA CYS A 84 -6.06 4.81 -1.15
C CYS A 84 -5.26 4.30 0.04
N ILE A 85 -4.98 5.18 0.99
CA ILE A 85 -4.29 4.86 2.25
C ILE A 85 -5.23 5.08 3.44
N SER A 86 -5.19 4.17 4.39
CA SER A 86 -5.79 4.30 5.72
C SER A 86 -4.70 4.02 6.75
N ARG A 87 -4.45 4.98 7.64
CA ARG A 87 -3.43 4.88 8.68
C ARG A 87 -4.03 5.16 10.05
N VAL A 88 -3.67 4.32 11.01
CA VAL A 88 -4.03 4.47 12.41
C VAL A 88 -2.77 4.51 13.24
N PHE A 89 -2.65 5.52 14.10
CA PHE A 89 -1.61 5.65 15.09
C PHE A 89 -2.20 5.33 16.46
N TYR A 90 -1.68 4.29 17.10
CA TYR A 90 -1.92 3.97 18.50
C TYR A 90 -0.78 4.55 19.32
N ILE A 91 -1.09 5.44 20.26
CA ILE A 91 -0.11 6.11 21.12
C ILE A 91 -0.33 5.62 22.54
N TYR A 92 0.63 4.88 23.08
CA TYR A 92 0.60 4.39 24.46
C TYR A 92 1.56 5.20 25.32
N ARG A 93 1.18 5.48 26.57
CA ARG A 93 2.10 5.99 27.60
C ARG A 93 2.44 4.87 28.57
N GLU A 94 3.70 4.48 28.66
CA GLU A 94 4.19 3.40 29.52
C GLU A 94 4.34 3.84 30.98
N ASN A 95 3.23 4.23 31.61
CA ASN A 95 3.16 4.73 32.99
C ASN A 95 3.42 3.65 34.07
N GLY A 96 3.58 2.39 33.69
CA GLY A 96 3.98 1.29 34.58
C GLY A 96 5.46 1.32 34.99
N LYS A 97 6.27 2.15 34.32
CA LYS A 97 7.69 2.40 34.63
C LYS A 97 7.97 3.89 34.78
N GLN A 98 9.12 4.23 35.36
CA GLN A 98 9.61 5.60 35.44
C GLN A 98 11.03 5.67 34.83
N PRO A 99 11.31 6.60 33.90
CA PRO A 99 10.37 7.55 33.30
C PRO A 99 9.34 6.86 32.36
N ALA A 100 8.18 7.49 32.19
CA ALA A 100 7.09 6.98 31.37
C ALA A 100 7.30 7.33 29.88
N ASP A 101 7.78 6.37 29.09
CA ASP A 101 8.00 6.54 27.66
C ASP A 101 6.70 6.52 26.86
N TYR A 102 6.76 7.01 25.64
CA TYR A 102 5.65 7.00 24.69
C TYR A 102 5.93 5.98 23.58
N VAL A 103 4.99 5.08 23.31
CA VAL A 103 5.11 4.10 22.24
C VAL A 103 4.08 4.42 21.17
N VAL A 104 4.52 4.66 19.94
CA VAL A 104 3.64 4.96 18.81
C VAL A 104 3.69 3.80 17.84
N THR A 105 2.57 3.09 17.68
CA THR A 105 2.40 2.04 16.67
C THR A 105 1.55 2.56 15.53
N ARG A 106 2.11 2.57 14.33
CA ARG A 106 1.45 2.97 13.09
C ARG A 106 1.05 1.73 12.31
N VAL A 107 -0.24 1.56 12.08
CA VAL A 107 -0.83 0.57 11.18
C VAL A 107 -1.24 1.28 9.90
N LEU A 108 -0.81 0.79 8.74
CA LEU A 108 -1.25 1.26 7.43
C LEU A 108 -1.85 0.11 6.66
N GLN A 109 -2.99 0.39 6.05
CA GLN A 109 -3.53 -0.39 4.96
C GLN A 109 -3.56 0.49 3.73
N ALA A 110 -3.10 -0.03 2.60
CA ALA A 110 -3.18 0.68 1.33
C ALA A 110 -3.72 -0.22 0.22
N ILE A 111 -4.39 0.44 -0.71
CA ILE A 111 -4.89 -0.12 -1.96
C ILE A 111 -4.23 0.69 -3.07
N VAL A 112 -3.51 0.05 -3.98
CA VAL A 112 -2.78 0.71 -5.07
C VAL A 112 -3.21 0.13 -6.41
N SER A 113 -3.60 1.00 -7.34
CA SER A 113 -3.97 0.61 -8.69
C SER A 113 -3.15 1.38 -9.72
N SER A 114 -2.78 0.70 -10.80
CA SER A 114 -2.21 1.36 -11.98
C SER A 114 -3.22 2.21 -12.74
N GLY A 115 -4.52 2.08 -12.45
CA GLY A 115 -5.58 2.68 -13.26
C GLY A 115 -5.68 2.05 -14.66
N THR A 116 -6.56 2.58 -15.50
CA THR A 116 -6.77 2.13 -16.89
C THR A 116 -6.03 3.00 -17.92
N PRO A 117 -5.78 2.47 -19.14
CA PRO A 117 -5.88 1.07 -19.54
C PRO A 117 -4.55 0.51 -20.05
N MET A 118 -4.17 -0.62 -19.48
CA MET A 118 -3.41 -1.61 -20.20
C MET A 118 -4.07 -1.88 -21.55
N LYS A 119 -3.43 -1.42 -22.64
CA LYS A 119 -3.82 -1.80 -24.00
C LYS A 119 -3.34 -3.22 -24.24
N ASP A 120 -4.27 -4.15 -24.48
CA ASP A 120 -4.02 -5.53 -24.91
C ASP A 120 -4.25 -5.62 -26.43
N GLU A 121 -3.55 -4.77 -27.18
CA GLU A 121 -3.65 -4.72 -28.64
C GLU A 121 -2.24 -4.54 -29.22
N ASN A 122 -1.98 -5.14 -30.38
CA ASN A 122 -0.80 -4.86 -31.22
C ASN A 122 0.57 -4.99 -30.53
N ASN A 123 0.88 -6.17 -30.00
CA ASN A 123 2.18 -6.52 -29.39
C ASN A 123 2.66 -5.57 -28.28
N VAL A 124 1.73 -4.93 -27.60
CA VAL A 124 2.00 -4.01 -26.49
C VAL A 124 1.26 -4.51 -25.27
N ARG A 125 1.88 -4.35 -24.10
CA ARG A 125 1.22 -4.46 -22.81
C ARG A 125 1.52 -3.19 -22.03
N GLY A 126 0.46 -2.50 -21.60
CA GLY A 126 0.53 -1.19 -20.95
C GLY A 126 1.23 -1.19 -19.58
N TYR A 127 1.24 -0.03 -18.93
CA TYR A 127 2.02 0.20 -17.71
C TYR A 127 1.37 -0.47 -16.50
N PHE A 128 2.01 -1.54 -16.03
CA PHE A 128 1.60 -2.27 -14.85
C PHE A 128 2.58 -2.07 -13.69
N PRO A 129 2.12 -2.22 -12.44
CA PRO A 129 2.98 -2.07 -11.28
C PRO A 129 3.95 -3.25 -11.20
N TYR A 130 5.25 -2.97 -11.11
CA TYR A 130 6.27 -4.01 -10.89
C TYR A 130 7.02 -3.82 -9.56
N GLU A 131 6.96 -2.63 -8.98
CA GLU A 131 7.54 -2.33 -7.68
C GLU A 131 6.73 -1.26 -6.95
N LEU A 132 6.60 -1.42 -5.64
CA LEU A 132 6.00 -0.45 -4.75
C LEU A 132 6.89 -0.30 -3.51
N SER A 133 7.43 0.91 -3.33
CA SER A 133 8.25 1.24 -2.17
C SER A 133 7.47 2.14 -1.21
N MET A 134 7.55 1.83 0.07
CA MET A 134 6.93 2.59 1.15
C MET A 134 7.95 2.93 2.20
N GLU A 135 7.85 4.13 2.73
CA GLU A 135 8.72 4.64 3.78
C GLU A 135 7.92 5.48 4.76
N CYS A 136 8.22 5.32 6.05
CA CYS A 136 7.78 6.19 7.12
C CYS A 136 8.97 6.57 8.01
N THR A 137 9.13 7.87 8.22
CA THR A 137 10.18 8.47 9.06
C THR A 137 9.54 9.48 10.02
N HIS A 138 10.28 9.92 11.03
CA HIS A 138 9.83 10.96 11.94
C HIS A 138 10.93 11.99 12.23
N ASN A 139 10.54 13.18 12.69
CA ASN A 139 11.45 14.29 13.03
C ASN A 139 12.17 14.14 14.39
N ARG A 140 12.40 12.91 14.85
CA ARG A 140 13.07 12.57 16.11
C ARG A 140 14.18 11.55 15.87
N GLN A 141 15.20 11.55 16.72
CA GLN A 141 16.30 10.58 16.69
C GLN A 141 15.99 9.43 17.64
N VAL A 142 14.93 8.68 17.36
CA VAL A 142 14.54 7.50 18.14
C VAL A 142 14.57 6.25 17.27
N ALA A 143 14.90 5.12 17.87
CA ALA A 143 14.99 3.86 17.15
C ALA A 143 13.60 3.31 16.82
N LEU A 144 13.51 2.63 15.68
CA LEU A 144 12.36 1.80 15.34
C LEU A 144 12.45 0.49 16.14
N ILE A 145 11.44 0.19 16.95
CA ILE A 145 11.41 -1.02 17.79
C ILE A 145 11.12 -2.25 16.95
N GLY A 146 10.20 -2.13 16.01
CA GLY A 146 9.78 -3.25 15.18
C GLY A 146 8.93 -2.80 14.01
N SER A 147 8.87 -3.67 13.01
CA SER A 147 8.10 -3.45 11.79
C SER A 147 7.68 -4.79 11.21
N SER A 148 6.58 -4.81 10.47
CA SER A 148 6.07 -6.00 9.81
C SER A 148 5.20 -5.62 8.61
N PRO A 149 5.13 -6.44 7.55
CA PRO A 149 5.60 -7.82 7.44
C PRO A 149 7.14 -7.93 7.31
N ASP A 150 7.65 -9.13 7.56
CA ASP A 150 9.04 -9.50 7.26
C ASP A 150 9.26 -9.75 5.77
N SER A 151 10.53 -9.81 5.37
CA SER A 151 10.91 -10.13 3.99
C SER A 151 10.44 -11.54 3.61
N THR A 152 9.74 -11.65 2.48
CA THR A 152 9.32 -12.95 1.94
C THR A 152 9.35 -12.95 0.42
N LEU A 153 9.71 -14.11 -0.13
CA LEU A 153 9.55 -14.46 -1.53
C LEU A 153 8.27 -15.27 -1.75
N GLY A 154 7.35 -15.31 -0.79
CA GLY A 154 6.05 -15.94 -0.96
C GLY A 154 5.05 -14.96 -1.59
N SER A 155 4.04 -15.49 -2.28
CA SER A 155 2.86 -14.72 -2.69
C SER A 155 1.99 -14.29 -1.51
N GLN A 156 2.22 -14.86 -0.32
CA GLN A 156 1.52 -14.50 0.90
C GLN A 156 2.44 -13.68 1.80
N THR A 157 2.03 -12.44 2.06
CA THR A 157 2.65 -11.58 3.06
C THR A 157 1.87 -11.67 4.36
N HIS A 158 2.57 -11.90 5.47
CA HIS A 158 1.98 -12.04 6.79
C HIS A 158 2.38 -10.85 7.64
N THR A 159 1.40 -10.02 7.98
CA THR A 159 1.59 -8.88 8.86
C THR A 159 1.11 -9.28 10.25
N GLN A 160 2.07 -9.54 11.12
CA GLN A 160 1.84 -9.80 12.54
C GLN A 160 2.82 -8.99 13.39
N PHE A 161 2.43 -8.66 14.61
CA PHE A 161 3.23 -7.83 15.48
C PHE A 161 2.83 -7.97 16.94
N SER A 162 3.82 -7.88 17.83
CA SER A 162 3.60 -7.85 19.28
C SER A 162 4.67 -7.00 19.94
N ILE A 163 4.26 -6.04 20.77
CA ILE A 163 5.17 -5.27 21.62
C ILE A 163 4.74 -5.32 23.07
N PRO A 164 5.64 -5.69 23.99
CA PRO A 164 5.40 -5.56 25.42
C PRO A 164 5.49 -4.09 25.86
N LEU A 165 4.50 -3.68 26.65
CA LEU A 165 4.34 -2.36 27.22
C LEU A 165 4.20 -2.46 28.75
N GLN A 166 4.89 -1.56 29.46
CA GLN A 166 4.72 -1.41 30.91
C GLN A 166 3.61 -0.41 31.21
N ILE A 167 2.43 -0.90 31.59
CA ILE A 167 1.22 -0.11 31.79
C ILE A 167 0.81 -0.11 33.26
N LYS A 168 0.02 0.88 33.68
CA LYS A 168 -0.83 0.79 34.86
C LYS A 168 -2.29 0.65 34.41
N TYR A 169 -3.03 -0.23 35.07
CA TYR A 169 -4.46 -0.39 34.85
C TYR A 169 -5.19 -0.44 36.19
N LEU A 170 -6.50 -0.18 36.17
CA LEU A 170 -7.32 -0.20 37.38
C LEU A 170 -7.70 -1.64 37.73
N SER A 171 -7.29 -2.11 38.90
CA SER A 171 -7.66 -3.40 39.47
C SER A 171 -8.09 -3.21 40.91
N GLU A 172 -9.32 -3.63 41.26
CA GLU A 172 -9.84 -3.58 42.63
C GLU A 172 -9.72 -2.19 43.30
N GLY A 173 -9.88 -1.13 42.51
CA GLY A 173 -9.79 0.26 42.99
C GLY A 173 -8.36 0.81 43.13
N SER A 174 -7.33 0.04 42.76
CA SER A 174 -5.93 0.45 42.78
C SER A 174 -5.30 0.40 41.38
N CYS A 175 -4.32 1.27 41.12
CA CYS A 175 -3.57 1.28 39.87
C CYS A 175 -2.29 0.49 40.02
N LEU A 176 -2.23 -0.68 39.38
CA LEU A 176 -1.11 -1.61 39.51
C LEU A 176 -0.29 -1.67 38.22
N PRO A 177 1.05 -1.65 38.31
CA PRO A 177 1.89 -1.83 37.13
C PRO A 177 1.83 -3.28 36.66
N GLN A 178 1.69 -3.48 35.34
CA GLN A 178 1.73 -4.78 34.71
C GLN A 178 2.32 -4.67 33.30
N THR A 179 2.92 -5.76 32.82
CA THR A 179 3.27 -5.91 31.41
C THR A 179 2.06 -6.41 30.61
N TRP A 180 1.67 -5.66 29.59
CA TRP A 180 0.68 -6.05 28.59
C TRP A 180 1.30 -5.93 27.21
N SER A 181 0.83 -6.70 26.22
CA SER A 181 1.36 -6.62 24.87
C SER A 181 0.34 -6.07 23.89
N ALA A 182 0.69 -4.97 23.21
CA ALA A 182 -0.05 -4.52 22.04
C ALA A 182 0.20 -5.51 20.90
N THR A 183 -0.85 -6.10 20.37
CA THR A 183 -0.78 -7.17 19.36
C THR A 183 -1.62 -6.83 18.13
N TYR A 184 -1.02 -7.05 16.96
CA TYR A 184 -1.67 -6.88 15.67
C TYR A 184 -1.48 -8.13 14.81
N GLY A 185 -2.54 -8.50 14.09
CA GLY A 185 -2.55 -9.69 13.22
C GLY A 185 -2.73 -11.02 13.97
N PRO A 186 -2.50 -12.15 13.27
CA PRO A 186 -1.97 -12.24 11.91
C PRO A 186 -2.97 -11.76 10.84
N GLU A 187 -2.54 -10.84 9.97
CA GLU A 187 -3.23 -10.51 8.73
C GLU A 187 -2.43 -11.07 7.55
N SER A 188 -3.08 -11.90 6.73
CA SER A 188 -2.47 -12.44 5.51
C SER A 188 -3.01 -11.68 4.31
N HIS A 189 -2.11 -11.04 3.56
CA HIS A 189 -2.43 -10.51 2.24
C HIS A 189 -1.83 -11.43 1.18
N SER A 190 -2.68 -11.95 0.30
CA SER A 190 -2.23 -12.71 -0.86
C SER A 190 -2.04 -11.75 -2.02
N ILE A 191 -0.79 -11.59 -2.44
CA ILE A 191 -0.39 -10.85 -3.62
C ILE A 191 0.36 -11.83 -4.55
N PRO A 192 -0.38 -12.68 -5.31
CA PRO A 192 0.18 -13.60 -6.30
C PRO A 192 1.35 -13.02 -7.09
N ASP A 193 2.44 -13.77 -7.17
CA ASP A 193 3.67 -13.38 -7.89
C ASP A 193 4.42 -12.15 -7.37
N TRP A 194 4.00 -11.57 -6.24
CA TRP A 194 4.79 -10.55 -5.56
C TRP A 194 5.62 -11.16 -4.45
N GLY A 195 6.65 -10.43 -4.04
CA GLY A 195 7.36 -10.60 -2.78
C GLY A 195 7.46 -9.25 -2.07
N VAL A 196 7.93 -9.26 -0.83
CA VAL A 196 8.21 -8.05 -0.05
C VAL A 196 9.60 -8.17 0.57
N MET A 197 10.34 -7.07 0.56
CA MET A 197 11.55 -6.90 1.35
C MET A 197 11.28 -5.85 2.41
N ASN A 198 11.43 -6.22 3.68
CA ASN A 198 11.49 -5.25 4.76
C ASN A 198 12.89 -4.61 4.76
N GLN A 199 12.94 -3.32 4.48
CA GLN A 199 14.15 -2.49 4.40
C GLN A 199 14.22 -1.48 5.56
N SER A 200 13.44 -1.73 6.61
CA SER A 200 13.41 -0.89 7.80
C SER A 200 14.79 -0.84 8.47
N THR A 201 15.13 0.31 9.03
CA THR A 201 16.41 0.56 9.69
C THR A 201 16.16 1.00 11.13
N THR A 202 16.42 0.09 12.08
CA THR A 202 16.23 0.31 13.52
C THR A 202 16.94 1.56 14.01
N SER A 203 18.24 1.70 13.70
CA SER A 203 19.06 2.82 14.17
C SER A 203 18.66 4.18 13.61
N ALA A 204 18.09 4.22 12.41
CA ALA A 204 17.65 5.45 11.75
C ALA A 204 16.18 5.80 12.04
N GLY A 205 15.48 5.01 12.85
CA GLY A 205 14.05 5.22 13.12
C GLY A 205 13.17 5.12 11.88
N LYS A 206 13.62 4.40 10.84
CA LYS A 206 12.97 4.37 9.53
C LYS A 206 12.28 3.04 9.32
N ALA A 207 10.97 3.07 9.06
CA ALA A 207 10.23 1.91 8.57
C ALA A 207 10.17 1.96 7.04
N ALA A 208 10.55 0.89 6.36
CA ALA A 208 10.55 0.84 4.90
C ALA A 208 10.28 -0.55 4.36
N TRP A 209 9.50 -0.64 3.28
CA TRP A 209 9.21 -1.88 2.58
C TRP A 209 9.27 -1.68 1.08
N ARG A 210 9.79 -2.69 0.38
CA ARG A 210 9.79 -2.77 -1.08
C ARG A 210 9.03 -4.03 -1.49
N TYR A 211 7.84 -3.84 -2.02
CA TYR A 211 7.06 -4.88 -2.68
C TYR A 211 7.52 -4.95 -4.13
N PHE A 212 7.73 -6.15 -4.64
CA PHE A 212 8.26 -6.35 -5.98
C PHE A 212 7.62 -7.54 -6.67
N HIS A 213 7.45 -7.41 -7.98
CA HIS A 213 6.91 -8.45 -8.85
C HIS A 213 7.98 -9.49 -9.21
N ARG A 214 7.55 -10.75 -9.37
CA ARG A 214 8.44 -11.90 -9.63
C ARG A 214 8.05 -12.70 -10.88
N ALA A 215 6.83 -12.57 -11.39
CA ALA A 215 6.40 -13.31 -12.58
C ALA A 215 5.41 -12.49 -13.42
N PRO A 216 5.69 -12.22 -14.71
CA PRO A 216 6.54 -13.04 -15.57
C PRO A 216 8.04 -12.69 -15.54
N TRP A 217 8.44 -11.67 -14.79
CA TRP A 217 9.84 -11.25 -14.64
C TRP A 217 10.12 -10.87 -13.18
N ASP A 218 11.31 -11.21 -12.68
CA ASP A 218 11.78 -10.79 -11.35
C ASP A 218 12.68 -9.57 -11.46
N ILE A 219 12.21 -8.43 -10.96
CA ILE A 219 12.92 -7.14 -11.01
C ILE A 219 14.29 -7.16 -10.33
N ARG A 220 14.53 -8.10 -9.42
CA ARG A 220 15.80 -8.19 -8.68
C ARG A 220 16.89 -8.85 -9.51
N GLU A 221 16.52 -9.82 -10.35
CA GLU A 221 17.46 -10.53 -11.23
C GLU A 221 17.61 -9.79 -12.56
N ASP A 222 16.51 -9.21 -13.04
CA ASP A 222 16.38 -8.58 -14.34
C ASP A 222 15.90 -7.13 -14.18
N PRO A 223 16.78 -6.21 -13.75
CA PRO A 223 16.43 -4.81 -13.55
C PRO A 223 16.20 -4.11 -14.90
N PRO A 224 15.44 -3.00 -14.94
CA PRO A 224 15.11 -2.31 -16.18
C PRO A 224 16.34 -1.72 -16.88
N SER A 225 17.40 -1.42 -16.12
CA SER A 225 18.70 -0.98 -16.65
C SER A 225 19.34 -1.97 -17.62
N ASP A 226 19.02 -3.26 -17.46
CA ASP A 226 19.68 -4.36 -18.16
C ASP A 226 18.74 -5.02 -19.18
N TYR A 227 17.69 -4.31 -19.59
CA TYR A 227 16.60 -4.84 -20.42
C TYR A 227 17.08 -5.59 -21.67
N GLN A 228 18.13 -5.10 -22.32
CA GLN A 228 18.70 -5.74 -23.52
C GLN A 228 19.18 -7.18 -23.29
N ARG A 229 19.53 -7.55 -22.05
CA ARG A 229 19.96 -8.90 -21.68
C ARG A 229 18.78 -9.87 -21.54
N TRP A 230 17.66 -9.39 -21.00
CA TRP A 230 16.58 -10.25 -20.53
C TRP A 230 15.24 -10.05 -21.24
N TRP A 231 15.14 -9.09 -22.18
CA TRP A 231 13.88 -8.78 -22.88
C TRP A 231 13.18 -10.02 -23.43
N ARG A 232 13.94 -11.01 -23.94
CA ARG A 232 13.39 -12.27 -24.49
C ARG A 232 12.47 -13.01 -23.52
N LYS A 233 12.66 -12.85 -22.21
CA LYS A 233 11.80 -13.44 -21.18
C LYS A 233 10.37 -12.89 -21.22
N MET A 234 10.17 -11.68 -21.74
CA MET A 234 8.88 -10.99 -21.78
C MET A 234 8.08 -11.17 -23.08
N TYR A 235 8.63 -11.86 -24.09
CA TYR A 235 7.97 -12.04 -25.37
C TYR A 235 7.87 -13.53 -25.75
N ASP A 236 6.73 -13.91 -26.32
CA ASP A 236 6.44 -15.26 -26.84
C ASP A 236 6.75 -15.30 -28.35
N GLY A 237 7.54 -16.30 -28.79
CA GLY A 237 7.84 -16.54 -30.21
C GLY A 237 9.29 -16.25 -30.61
N GLU A 238 9.63 -16.52 -31.87
CA GLU A 238 10.93 -16.16 -32.45
C GLU A 238 11.08 -14.63 -32.52
N SER A 239 12.32 -14.14 -32.57
CA SER A 239 12.68 -12.72 -32.45
C SER A 239 11.85 -11.77 -33.33
N SER A 240 11.33 -12.22 -34.48
CA SER A 240 10.53 -11.42 -35.41
C SER A 240 9.04 -11.31 -35.06
N SER A 241 8.42 -12.32 -34.42
CA SER A 241 6.96 -12.38 -34.20
C SER A 241 6.53 -12.18 -32.74
N GLY A 242 7.51 -11.95 -31.86
CA GLY A 242 7.38 -11.85 -30.40
C GLY A 242 6.16 -11.05 -29.92
N ARG A 243 5.12 -11.73 -29.42
CA ARG A 243 4.01 -11.08 -28.70
C ARG A 243 4.45 -10.87 -27.25
N VAL A 244 4.19 -9.71 -26.67
CA VAL A 244 4.46 -9.53 -25.23
C VAL A 244 3.60 -10.54 -24.45
N LYS A 245 4.24 -11.31 -23.57
CA LYS A 245 3.60 -12.29 -22.69
C LYS A 245 2.43 -11.65 -21.95
N ARG A 246 1.39 -12.45 -21.72
CA ARG A 246 0.30 -12.03 -20.86
C ARG A 246 0.86 -11.77 -19.45
N LEU A 247 0.60 -10.56 -18.98
CA LEU A 247 0.90 -10.17 -17.62
C LEU A 247 -0.16 -10.79 -16.70
N ASN A 248 0.21 -11.08 -15.46
CA ASN A 248 -0.71 -11.65 -14.47
C ASN A 248 -1.90 -10.71 -14.20
N LEU A 249 -3.01 -11.28 -13.69
CA LEU A 249 -4.25 -10.52 -13.45
C LEU A 249 -4.07 -9.33 -12.49
N LEU A 250 -3.13 -9.40 -11.55
CA LEU A 250 -2.85 -8.30 -10.61
C LEU A 250 -2.15 -7.10 -11.23
N ALA A 251 -1.45 -7.27 -12.36
CA ALA A 251 -1.01 -6.16 -13.21
C ALA A 251 -2.20 -5.26 -13.63
N ARG A 252 -3.43 -5.79 -13.58
CA ARG A 252 -4.67 -5.14 -14.03
C ARG A 252 -5.63 -4.74 -12.91
N SER A 253 -5.51 -5.28 -11.70
CA SER A 253 -6.67 -5.37 -10.78
C SER A 253 -6.61 -4.57 -9.49
N THR A 254 -5.44 -4.09 -9.04
CA THR A 254 -5.18 -3.43 -7.72
C THR A 254 -4.42 -4.35 -6.74
N VAL A 255 -3.48 -3.77 -5.98
CA VAL A 255 -2.66 -4.40 -4.94
C VAL A 255 -3.10 -3.90 -3.56
N ASN A 256 -3.42 -4.82 -2.66
CA ASN A 256 -3.76 -4.51 -1.26
C ASN A 256 -2.58 -4.88 -0.36
N LEU A 257 -2.27 -4.03 0.59
CA LEU A 257 -1.12 -4.20 1.48
C LEU A 257 -1.43 -3.70 2.89
N GLY A 258 -0.72 -4.27 3.85
CA GLY A 258 -0.80 -3.93 5.27
C GLY A 258 0.60 -3.89 5.88
N ASN A 259 0.92 -2.82 6.59
CA ASN A 259 2.20 -2.62 7.27
C ASN A 259 1.99 -2.08 8.68
N VAL A 260 2.85 -2.51 9.59
CA VAL A 260 2.90 -1.99 10.94
C VAL A 260 4.34 -1.61 11.29
N ALA A 261 4.49 -0.49 11.99
CA ALA A 261 5.79 -0.03 12.51
C ALA A 261 5.59 0.65 13.86
N THR A 262 6.56 0.49 14.75
CA THR A 262 6.50 1.08 16.08
C THR A 262 7.80 1.71 16.52
N TRP A 263 7.67 2.84 17.18
CA TRP A 263 8.75 3.61 17.77
C TRP A 263 8.48 3.84 19.26
N ARG A 264 9.53 3.90 20.07
CA ARG A 264 9.46 4.27 21.50
C ARG A 264 10.25 5.54 21.68
N PHE A 265 9.59 6.55 22.21
CA PHE A 265 10.12 7.87 22.47
C PHE A 265 10.31 8.01 23.97
N ASP A 266 11.56 8.22 24.39
CA ASP A 266 11.87 8.44 25.79
C ASP A 266 11.15 9.68 26.31
N ALA A 267 10.67 9.64 27.56
CA ALA A 267 9.96 10.77 28.16
C ALA A 267 10.75 12.08 28.07
N ASN A 268 12.08 12.03 28.23
CA ASN A 268 12.97 13.18 28.16
C ASN A 268 12.99 13.83 26.77
N VAL A 269 12.89 13.04 25.69
CA VAL A 269 12.84 13.53 24.32
C VAL A 269 11.51 14.25 24.04
N ILE A 270 10.44 13.81 24.69
CA ILE A 270 9.08 14.34 24.51
C ILE A 270 8.81 15.56 25.42
N ALA A 271 9.40 15.60 26.62
CA ALA A 271 9.17 16.65 27.61
C ALA A 271 9.47 18.07 27.09
N THR A 272 10.50 18.24 26.27
CA THR A 272 10.87 19.55 25.72
C THR A 272 10.07 19.95 24.48
N ASN A 273 9.57 18.98 23.73
CA ASN A 273 8.74 19.21 22.55
C ASN A 273 7.88 17.96 22.28
N PRO A 274 6.60 17.98 22.68
CA PRO A 274 5.76 16.80 22.61
C PRO A 274 5.27 16.49 21.20
N SER A 275 5.52 17.38 20.23
CA SER A 275 5.03 17.25 18.86
C SER A 275 5.97 16.45 17.96
N VAL A 276 5.54 15.28 17.52
CA VAL A 276 6.26 14.40 16.59
C VAL A 276 5.58 14.42 15.23
N THR A 277 6.36 14.60 14.16
CA THR A 277 5.87 14.62 12.78
C THR A 277 6.34 13.38 12.05
N PHE A 278 5.39 12.58 11.56
CA PHE A 278 5.60 11.42 10.72
C PHE A 278 5.47 11.81 9.25
N ASN A 279 6.48 11.48 8.46
CA ASN A 279 6.53 11.72 7.02
C ASN A 279 6.48 10.39 6.28
N GLU A 280 5.58 10.29 5.31
CA GLU A 280 5.38 9.09 4.53
C GLU A 280 5.70 9.35 3.06
N LYS A 281 6.32 8.36 2.42
CA LYS A 281 6.62 8.38 0.99
C LYS A 281 6.20 7.05 0.39
N LEU A 282 5.41 7.11 -0.67
CA LEU A 282 5.00 5.95 -1.47
C LEU A 282 5.50 6.16 -2.90
N THR A 283 6.29 5.23 -3.42
CA THR A 283 6.78 5.27 -4.80
C THR A 283 6.30 4.03 -5.53
N LEU A 284 5.47 4.22 -6.55
CA LEU A 284 4.99 3.18 -7.43
C LEU A 284 5.79 3.21 -8.72
N ARG A 285 6.40 2.09 -9.10
CA ARG A 285 7.07 1.96 -10.39
C ARG A 285 6.25 1.08 -11.33
N LEU A 286 6.10 1.60 -12.54
CA LEU A 286 5.34 0.99 -13.60
C LEU A 286 6.22 0.67 -14.79
N ALA A 287 5.94 -0.42 -15.48
CA ALA A 287 6.63 -0.78 -16.72
C ALA A 287 5.62 -1.18 -17.80
N ALA A 288 5.94 -0.83 -19.03
CA ALA A 288 5.23 -1.26 -20.22
C ALA A 288 6.21 -1.89 -21.21
N PHE A 289 5.70 -2.80 -22.03
CA PHE A 289 6.49 -3.50 -23.05
C PHE A 289 5.80 -3.39 -24.40
N ALA A 290 6.59 -3.24 -25.45
CA ALA A 290 6.11 -3.16 -26.82
C ALA A 290 7.03 -3.94 -27.76
N ASN A 291 6.47 -4.57 -28.77
CA ASN A 291 7.19 -4.91 -30.00
C ASN A 291 6.72 -3.92 -31.07
N THR A 292 7.50 -2.85 -31.23
CA THR A 292 7.06 -1.63 -31.93
C THR A 292 7.08 -1.74 -33.46
N LYS A 293 7.73 -2.78 -34.01
CA LYS A 293 7.89 -2.96 -35.46
C LYS A 293 7.57 -4.37 -35.97
N ALA A 294 6.77 -5.17 -35.27
CA ALA A 294 6.42 -6.52 -35.72
C ALA A 294 6.02 -6.54 -37.22
N PRO A 295 6.61 -7.41 -38.08
CA PRO A 295 7.43 -8.58 -37.75
C PRO A 295 8.94 -8.31 -37.58
N LEU A 296 9.38 -7.06 -37.50
CA LEU A 296 10.76 -6.68 -37.15
C LEU A 296 10.91 -6.57 -35.63
N SER A 297 11.98 -7.13 -35.09
CA SER A 297 12.25 -7.38 -33.66
C SER A 297 12.62 -6.11 -32.88
N ASP A 298 11.74 -5.11 -32.82
CA ASP A 298 11.99 -3.85 -32.08
C ASP A 298 11.32 -3.89 -30.70
N HIS A 299 11.91 -4.72 -29.82
CA HIS A 299 11.50 -4.93 -28.44
C HIS A 299 11.92 -3.76 -27.58
N ASP A 300 10.94 -3.11 -26.97
CA ASP A 300 11.16 -1.90 -26.20
C ASP A 300 10.38 -1.96 -24.89
N MET A 301 10.94 -1.30 -23.88
CA MET A 301 10.35 -1.17 -22.55
C MET A 301 10.33 0.29 -22.16
N ASP A 302 9.24 0.75 -21.58
CA ASP A 302 9.21 2.04 -20.90
C ASP A 302 8.94 1.86 -19.41
N THR A 303 9.61 2.65 -18.59
CA THR A 303 9.43 2.65 -17.14
C THR A 303 9.01 4.02 -16.65
N ARG A 304 8.18 4.05 -15.62
CA ARG A 304 7.71 5.28 -14.99
C ARG A 304 7.73 5.14 -13.48
N ASP A 305 8.28 6.15 -12.81
CA ASP A 305 8.26 6.28 -11.37
C ASP A 305 7.20 7.32 -10.99
N MET A 306 6.30 6.93 -10.09
CA MET A 306 5.20 7.76 -9.59
C MET A 306 5.37 7.91 -8.08
N GLU A 307 5.60 9.13 -7.62
CA GLU A 307 5.77 9.41 -6.20
C GLU A 307 4.47 9.99 -5.64
N PHE A 308 3.77 9.22 -4.81
CA PHE A 308 2.67 9.71 -4.00
C PHE A 308 3.22 10.26 -2.68
N LYS A 309 2.81 11.49 -2.35
CA LYS A 309 3.19 12.19 -1.11
C LYS A 309 1.96 12.32 -0.21
N PRO A 310 1.72 11.35 0.68
CA PRO A 310 0.74 11.52 1.73
C PRO A 310 1.01 12.75 2.58
N ASP A 311 -0.03 13.32 3.17
CA ASP A 311 0.13 14.44 4.09
C ASP A 311 0.95 13.97 5.30
N ALA A 312 1.87 14.81 5.78
CA ALA A 312 2.58 14.55 7.02
C ALA A 312 1.60 14.51 8.20
N VAL A 313 1.84 13.62 9.16
CA VAL A 313 1.00 13.47 10.35
C VAL A 313 1.75 14.01 11.55
N GLN A 314 1.24 15.09 12.14
CA GLN A 314 1.76 15.63 13.39
C GLN A 314 0.91 15.12 14.55
N LEU A 315 1.57 14.58 15.57
CA LEU A 315 0.98 14.07 16.81
C LEU A 315 1.59 14.81 17.99
N ASN A 316 0.77 15.24 18.95
CA ASN A 316 1.26 15.70 20.25
C ASN A 316 1.16 14.54 21.25
N LEU A 317 2.25 13.80 21.48
CA LEU A 317 2.17 12.51 22.18
C LEU A 317 1.63 12.63 23.62
N VAL A 318 1.85 13.78 24.27
CA VAL A 318 1.31 14.07 25.60
C VAL A 318 -0.21 14.25 25.50
N GLN A 319 -0.68 15.19 24.68
CA GLN A 319 -2.11 15.46 24.52
C GLN A 319 -2.90 14.25 24.02
N GLU A 320 -2.33 13.48 23.09
CA GLU A 320 -2.97 12.28 22.56
C GLU A 320 -3.17 11.21 23.65
N THR A 321 -2.37 11.20 24.71
CA THR A 321 -2.45 10.23 25.82
C THR A 321 -2.96 10.81 27.13
N GLU A 322 -3.35 12.09 27.13
CA GLU A 322 -4.01 12.74 28.27
C GLU A 322 -5.49 12.33 28.32
N ASP A 323 -5.74 11.11 28.78
CA ASP A 323 -7.07 10.76 29.25
C ASP A 323 -7.21 11.22 30.71
N VAL A 324 -7.74 12.43 30.90
CA VAL A 324 -8.07 13.00 32.22
C VAL A 324 -9.08 12.15 33.01
N THR A 325 -9.76 11.20 32.35
CA THR A 325 -10.68 10.26 33.00
C THR A 325 -10.01 8.96 33.41
N SER A 326 -8.75 8.73 33.01
CA SER A 326 -8.01 7.56 33.46
C SER A 326 -7.69 7.68 34.96
N PRO A 327 -8.08 6.69 35.78
CA PRO A 327 -7.77 6.68 37.20
C PRO A 327 -6.28 6.43 37.49
N CYS A 328 -5.46 6.11 36.48
CA CYS A 328 -4.09 5.60 36.64
C CYS A 328 -2.98 6.49 36.05
N LEU A 329 -3.16 7.82 36.07
CA LEU A 329 -2.24 8.81 35.48
C LEU A 329 -0.76 8.71 35.90
#